data_AF-A0A7C3QNW2-F1
#
_entry.id   AF-A0A7C3QNW2-F1
#
_cell.length_a   1.000
_cell.length_b   1.000
_cell.length_c   1.000
_cell.angle_alpha   90.00
_cell.angle_beta   90.00
_cell.angle_gamma   90.00
#
_symmetry.space_group_name_H-M   'P 1'
#
loop_
_entity.id
_entity.type
_entity.pdbx_description
1 polymer ?
#
loop_
_entity_poly.entity_id
_entity_poly.type
_entity_poly.pdbx_seq_one_letter_code
_entity_poly.pdbx_strand_id
1 'polypeptide(L)' 'SALTRTESRGVHYREDHPRRDDADWLKHTLLSRTAGGACEVRFKPVVITRFPPKERVY' A
#
# COMPACT_ATOMS: atom_id res chain seq x y z
N SER A 1 6.31 -6.13 0.51
CA SER A 1 5.71 -7.46 0.73
C SER A 1 4.27 -7.28 1.20
N ALA A 2 3.40 -8.29 1.05
CA ALA A 2 2.05 -8.25 1.60
C ALA A 2 2.07 -8.08 3.14
N LEU A 3 3.04 -8.71 3.81
CA LEU A 3 3.20 -8.62 5.26
C LEU A 3 3.43 -7.19 5.77
N THR A 4 4.18 -6.38 5.01
CA THR A 4 4.52 -5.01 5.39
C THR A 4 3.33 -4.05 5.26
N ARG A 5 2.31 -4.35 4.43
CA ARG A 5 1.13 -3.50 4.22
C ARG A 5 0.01 -3.90 5.16
N THR A 6 -0.22 -3.13 6.20
CA THR A 6 -1.22 -3.40 7.25
C THR A 6 -2.55 -2.68 6.96
N GLU A 7 -3.10 -2.89 5.76
CA GLU A 7 -4.44 -2.40 5.39
C GLU A 7 -5.08 -3.31 4.33
N SER A 8 -6.36 -3.12 4.06
CA SER A 8 -7.06 -3.74 2.94
C SER A 8 -7.43 -2.70 1.87
N ARG A 9 -7.02 -2.95 0.62
CA ARG A 9 -7.32 -2.07 -0.52
C ARG A 9 -7.37 -2.86 -1.83
N GLY A 10 -8.54 -2.85 -2.47
CA GLY A 10 -8.75 -3.51 -3.77
C GLY A 10 -8.58 -5.03 -3.66
N VAL A 11 -7.63 -5.59 -4.40
CA VAL A 11 -7.34 -7.04 -4.42
C VAL A 11 -6.51 -7.49 -3.21
N HIS A 12 -5.87 -6.56 -2.50
CA HIS A 12 -5.14 -6.87 -1.28
C HIS A 12 -6.09 -6.78 -0.07
N TYR A 13 -6.45 -7.93 0.49
CA TYR A 13 -7.30 -8.04 1.67
C TYR A 13 -6.58 -8.76 2.82
N ARG A 14 -6.80 -8.27 4.04
CA ARG A 14 -6.20 -8.76 5.28
C ARG A 14 -7.29 -8.82 6.35
N GLU A 15 -7.50 -10.00 6.93
CA GLU A 15 -8.50 -10.19 8.00
C GLU A 15 -8.14 -9.42 9.28
N ASP A 16 -6.85 -9.27 9.57
CA ASP A 16 -6.34 -8.49 10.70
C ASP A 16 -6.43 -6.98 10.48
N HIS A 17 -6.52 -6.54 9.22
CA HIS A 17 -6.68 -5.13 8.83
C HIS A 17 -7.72 -4.98 7.71
N PRO A 18 -9.03 -5.17 8.01
CA PRO A 18 -10.06 -5.27 6.98
C PRO A 18 -10.42 -3.92 6.34
N ARG A 19 -10.02 -2.80 6.95
CA ARG A 19 -10.34 -1.44 6.50
C ARG A 19 -9.24 -0.85 5.62
N ARG A 20 -9.63 0.08 4.77
CA ARG A 20 -8.71 0.94 4.02
C ARG A 20 -8.16 2.01 4.93
N ASP A 21 -6.86 2.25 4.87
CA ASP A 21 -6.17 3.26 5.65
C ASP A 21 -5.49 4.27 4.72
N ASP A 22 -6.18 5.37 4.46
CA ASP A 22 -5.64 6.42 3.60
C ASP A 22 -4.61 7.31 4.32
N ALA A 23 -4.57 7.34 5.66
CA ALA A 23 -3.60 8.16 6.38
C ALA A 23 -2.18 7.61 6.22
N ASP A 24 -2.01 6.30 6.42
CA ASP A 24 -0.69 5.68 6.41
C ASP A 24 -0.34 5.02 5.08
N TRP A 25 -1.32 4.63 4.24
CA TRP A 25 -1.10 3.76 3.08
C TRP A 25 -1.40 4.38 1.71
N LEU A 26 -1.52 5.71 1.62
CA LEU A 26 -1.46 6.47 0.35
C LEU A 26 -0.03 6.53 -0.23
N LYS A 27 0.60 5.35 -0.37
CA LYS A 27 1.95 5.16 -0.89
C LYS A 27 2.05 3.88 -1.73
N HIS A 28 2.91 3.92 -2.73
CA HIS A 28 3.33 2.76 -3.50
C HIS A 28 4.40 2.00 -2.72
N THR A 29 4.24 0.68 -2.63
CA THR A 29 5.28 -0.23 -2.12
C THR A 29 6.15 -0.67 -3.29
N LEU A 30 7.42 -0.29 -3.25
CA LEU A 30 8.43 -0.68 -4.24
C LEU A 30 9.32 -1.77 -3.62
N LEU A 31 9.60 -2.82 -4.39
CA LEU A 31 10.47 -3.91 -3.97
C LEU A 31 11.64 -3.99 -4.95
N SER A 32 12.86 -3.86 -4.41
CA SER A 32 14.11 -4.02 -5.15
C SER A 32 14.86 -5.24 -4.60
N ARG A 33 15.38 -6.08 -5.48
CA ARG A 33 16.32 -7.13 -5.09
C ARG A 33 17.72 -6.52 -5.11
N THR A 34 18.41 -6.57 -3.97
CA THR A 34 19.81 -6.15 -3.86
C THR A 34 20.74 -7.20 -4.48
N ALA A 35 21.96 -6.80 -4.85
CA ALA A 35 22.96 -7.72 -5.41
C ALA A 35 23.29 -8.90 -4.47
N GLY A 36 23.12 -8.72 -3.15
CA GLY A 36 23.27 -9.78 -2.15
C GLY A 36 22.04 -10.68 -1.95
N GLY A 37 21.01 -10.55 -2.79
CA GLY A 37 19.79 -11.37 -2.73
C GLY A 37 18.74 -10.92 -1.71
N ALA A 38 19.05 -9.92 -0.87
CA ALA A 38 18.07 -9.35 0.05
C ALA A 38 17.04 -8.50 -0.69
N CYS A 39 15.77 -8.56 -0.27
CA CYS A 39 14.69 -7.72 -0.76
C CYS A 39 14.62 -6.42 0.05
N GLU A 40 14.85 -5.30 -0.61
CA GLU A 40 14.68 -3.97 -0.03
C GLU A 40 13.25 -3.47 -0.32
N VAL A 41 12.61 -2.90 0.69
CA VAL A 41 11.26 -2.30 0.58
C VAL A 41 11.40 -0.79 0.62
N ARG A 42 10.95 -0.11 -0.41
CA ARG A 42 10.89 1.35 -0.47
C ARG A 42 9.44 1.81 -0.62
N PHE A 43 9.15 3.02 -0.16
CA PHE A 43 7.84 3.63 -0.31
C PHE A 43 7.93 4.91 -1.12
N LYS A 44 6.97 5.12 -2.02
CA LYS A 44 6.84 6.36 -2.78
C LYS A 44 5.44 6.94 -2.56
N PRO A 45 5.30 8.21 -2.12
CA PRO A 45 3.99 8.81 -1.90
C PRO A 45 3.19 8.86 -3.20
N VAL A 46 1.88 8.65 -3.10
CA VAL A 46 0.95 8.82 -4.23
C VAL A 46 0.70 10.31 -4.43
N VAL A 47 0.78 10.78 -5.68
CA VAL A 47 0.41 12.15 -6.03
C VAL A 47 -1.09 12.21 -6.28
N ILE A 48 -1.83 12.84 -5.37
CA ILE A 48 -3.25 13.11 -5.54
C ILE A 48 -3.39 14.44 -6.27
N THR A 49 -4.10 14.43 -7.40
CA THR A 49 -4.31 15.62 -8.23
C THR A 49 -5.75 16.13 -8.07
N ARG A 50 -6.65 15.75 -8.98
CA ARG A 50 -7.99 16.32 -9.08
C ARG A 50 -9.03 15.58 -8.23
N PHE A 51 -8.81 14.30 -7.97
CA PHE A 51 -9.80 13.44 -7.32
C PHE A 51 -9.29 13.02 -5.94
N PRO A 52 -9.84 13.59 -4.85
CA PRO A 52 -9.45 13.19 -3.53
C PRO A 52 -9.91 11.75 -3.25
N PRO A 53 -9.16 10.98 -2.45
CA PRO A 53 -9.56 9.63 -2.07
C PRO A 53 -10.90 9.66 -1.33
N LYS A 54 -11.89 8.98 -1.90
CA LYS A 54 -13.20 8.75 -1.29
C LYS A 54 -13.41 7.26 -1.05
N GLU A 55 -14.13 6.91 0.00
CA GLU A 55 -14.52 5.52 0.27
C GLU A 55 -15.29 4.94 -0.92
N ARG A 56 -14.98 3.70 -1.31
CA ARG A 56 -15.66 3.01 -2.40
C ARG A 56 -16.79 2.18 -1.80
N VAL A 57 -18.02 2.57 -2.10
CA VAL A 57 -19.25 1.81 -1.78
C VAL A 57 -19.83 1.31 -3.10
N TYR A 58 -20.25 0.05 -3.13
CA TYR A 58 -20.89 -0.59 -4.28
C TYR A 58 -22.39 -0.72 -4.07
#